data_AF-M4SDZ5-F1
#
_entry.id   AF-M4SDZ5-F1
#
_cell.length_a   1.000
_cell.length_b   1.000
_cell.length_c   1.000
_cell.angle_alpha   90.00
_cell.angle_beta   90.00
_cell.angle_gamma   90.00
#
_symmetry.space_group_name_H-M   'P 1'
#
loop_
_entity.id
_entity.type
_entity.pdbx_description
1 polymer ?
#
loop_
_entity_poly.entity_id
_entity_poly.type
_entity_poly.pdbx_seq_one_letter_code
_entity_poly.pdbx_strand_id
1 'polypeptide(L)'
;MAAGPGGAVPARISGRWPAVAGWAGAYAFAETLAGLLSIAIAGHDRADWTPFLACRPWLLATAALLLAARPWRFRLAAMALGLAGATLGGALWLAAKGAGDAIAALRIFGASILLLAAVELVLRLARWAGGRRWRLLAAALLFGLALLPGAVAAYERVALGPLDPPPPARRPPLHLLSGLPLIWSEGGVAETLGRSRPLAAMLLLRSRHDVLPLAAARPRSLAGPGPLLAVQPRIDAEGLVAVDDWVRRGGRMLLLADPDLRWPTRLPPGDPARPPGVAPLLPLLAHWGLALSPAGGDPLMLRDVEWAGAVWRVRPGAPGRLASTDGACAILAGGLAADCRVGQGRAVILADADLLDDDLWVGMGSHGTGRFRRTADNGPLIAAILADLGGGQPVEPSDSVVWIESPLRPDRHWLLALLPSLLLLAAGLVMGRRGIHAAVVTKSSQTYPQAMHRYKERTVADFRHRRE
;
A
#
# COMPACT_ATOMS: atom_id res chain seq x y z
N MET A 1 41.90 -16.01 -53.00
CA MET A 1 40.47 -15.76 -52.77
C MET A 1 39.83 -17.07 -52.33
N ALA A 2 39.76 -17.30 -51.02
CA ALA A 2 39.13 -18.48 -50.44
C ALA A 2 37.76 -18.07 -49.89
N ALA A 3 36.70 -18.70 -50.39
CA ALA A 3 35.34 -18.53 -49.90
C ALA A 3 35.17 -19.34 -48.60
N GLY A 4 34.79 -18.66 -47.52
CA GLY A 4 34.63 -19.24 -46.20
C GLY A 4 33.40 -20.16 -46.06
N PRO A 5 33.42 -21.10 -45.11
CA PRO A 5 32.28 -21.97 -44.84
C PRO A 5 31.16 -21.16 -44.16
N GLY A 6 29.98 -21.18 -44.77
CA GLY A 6 28.76 -20.59 -44.22
C GLY A 6 28.46 -21.15 -42.84
N GLY A 7 28.62 -20.29 -41.81
CA GLY A 7 28.21 -20.59 -40.45
C GLY A 7 26.69 -20.79 -40.39
N ALA A 8 26.27 -22.04 -40.23
CA ALA A 8 24.91 -22.36 -39.84
C ALA A 8 24.66 -21.77 -38.43
N VAL A 9 23.90 -20.68 -38.38
CA VAL A 9 23.39 -20.11 -37.13
C VAL A 9 22.57 -21.20 -36.42
N PRO A 10 22.84 -21.51 -35.13
CA PRO A 10 22.19 -22.63 -34.46
C PRO A 10 20.69 -22.35 -34.25
N ALA A 11 19.85 -23.03 -35.03
CA ALA A 11 18.39 -23.02 -34.97
C ALA A 11 17.77 -23.51 -33.62
N ARG A 12 18.57 -23.73 -32.57
CA ARG A 12 18.10 -24.20 -31.25
C ARG A 12 17.62 -23.08 -30.31
N ILE A 13 17.87 -21.80 -30.62
CA ILE A 13 17.54 -20.69 -29.74
C ILE A 13 16.12 -20.13 -30.02
N SER A 14 15.62 -20.19 -31.26
CA SER A 14 14.36 -19.57 -31.66
C SER A 14 13.09 -20.29 -31.15
N GLY A 15 13.15 -21.61 -30.92
CA GLY A 15 11.97 -22.40 -30.52
C GLY A 15 11.54 -22.30 -29.05
N ARG A 16 12.34 -21.68 -28.17
CA ARG A 16 12.05 -21.64 -26.72
C ARG A 16 11.29 -20.40 -26.28
N TRP A 17 11.48 -19.28 -26.96
CA TRP A 17 10.87 -17.98 -26.63
C TRP A 17 9.34 -17.95 -26.66
N PRO A 18 8.64 -18.61 -27.60
CA PRO A 18 7.17 -18.66 -27.57
C PRO A 18 6.62 -19.27 -26.28
N ALA A 19 7.24 -20.36 -25.81
CA ALA A 19 6.85 -21.03 -24.58
C ALA A 19 7.23 -20.23 -23.34
N VAL A 20 8.37 -19.51 -23.35
CA VAL A 20 8.75 -18.58 -22.27
C VAL A 20 7.70 -17.47 -22.15
N ALA A 21 7.35 -16.82 -23.26
CA ALA A 21 6.37 -15.74 -23.29
C ALA A 21 4.98 -16.20 -22.87
N GLY A 22 4.54 -17.39 -23.32
CA GLY A 22 3.26 -17.97 -22.90
C GLY A 22 3.19 -18.23 -21.38
N TRP A 23 4.24 -18.83 -20.80
CA TRP A 23 4.30 -19.05 -19.36
C TRP A 23 4.41 -17.74 -18.56
N ALA A 24 5.21 -16.79 -19.03
CA ALA A 24 5.35 -15.47 -18.42
C ALA A 24 4.01 -14.72 -18.41
N GLY A 25 3.29 -14.74 -19.53
CA GLY A 25 1.97 -14.12 -19.66
C GLY A 25 0.93 -14.80 -18.76
N ALA A 26 0.92 -16.12 -18.68
CA ALA A 26 0.00 -16.86 -17.81
C ALA A 26 0.25 -16.58 -16.32
N TYR A 27 1.52 -16.52 -15.90
CA TYR A 27 1.89 -16.14 -14.54
C TYR A 27 1.47 -14.70 -14.23
N ALA A 28 1.81 -13.76 -15.11
CA ALA A 28 1.48 -12.35 -14.93
C ALA A 28 -0.02 -12.13 -14.85
N PHE A 29 -0.79 -12.82 -15.70
CA PHE A 29 -2.25 -12.77 -15.70
C PHE A 29 -2.82 -13.29 -14.38
N ALA A 30 -2.35 -14.46 -13.92
CA ALA A 30 -2.82 -15.06 -12.68
C ALA A 30 -2.55 -14.16 -11.45
N GLU A 31 -1.36 -13.56 -11.36
CA GLU A 31 -1.00 -12.68 -10.25
C GLU A 31 -1.80 -11.38 -10.26
N THR A 32 -1.85 -10.69 -11.42
CA THR A 32 -2.62 -9.45 -11.54
C THR A 32 -4.10 -9.69 -11.27
N LEU A 33 -4.67 -10.79 -11.80
CA LEU A 33 -6.07 -11.14 -11.56
C LEU A 33 -6.31 -11.46 -10.08
N ALA A 34 -5.42 -12.22 -9.43
CA ALA A 34 -5.55 -12.52 -8.00
C ALA A 34 -5.52 -11.25 -7.13
N GLY A 35 -4.64 -10.29 -7.44
CA GLY A 35 -4.61 -8.99 -6.76
C GLY A 35 -5.90 -8.20 -6.96
N LEU A 36 -6.38 -8.08 -8.20
CA LEU A 36 -7.63 -7.38 -8.53
C LEU A 36 -8.87 -8.03 -7.90
N LEU A 37 -8.95 -9.37 -7.91
CA LEU A 37 -10.02 -10.11 -7.24
C LEU A 37 -9.96 -9.94 -5.72
N SER A 38 -8.76 -9.92 -5.13
CA SER A 38 -8.60 -9.62 -3.70
C SER A 38 -9.12 -8.23 -3.37
N ILE A 39 -8.88 -7.24 -4.23
CA ILE A 39 -9.42 -5.88 -4.06
C ILE A 39 -10.94 -5.88 -4.09
N ALA A 40 -11.55 -6.49 -5.11
CA ALA A 40 -13.00 -6.49 -5.30
C ALA A 40 -13.78 -7.36 -4.29
N ILE A 41 -13.23 -8.51 -3.89
CA ILE A 41 -13.92 -9.47 -3.03
C ILE A 41 -13.66 -9.20 -1.55
N ALA A 42 -12.44 -8.83 -1.17
CA ALA A 42 -12.08 -8.62 0.23
C ALA A 42 -12.40 -7.19 0.72
N GLY A 43 -13.00 -6.34 -0.13
CA GLY A 43 -13.29 -4.95 0.22
C GLY A 43 -12.04 -4.13 0.50
N HIS A 44 -10.97 -4.33 -0.28
CA HIS A 44 -9.74 -3.55 -0.09
C HIS A 44 -9.94 -2.13 -0.64
N ASP A 45 -10.34 -1.22 0.24
CA ASP A 45 -10.69 0.17 -0.12
C ASP A 45 -9.47 1.08 -0.34
N ARG A 46 -8.34 0.52 -0.80
CA ARG A 46 -7.09 1.25 -1.02
C ARG A 46 -6.45 0.91 -2.36
N ALA A 47 -5.92 1.94 -3.00
CA ALA A 47 -5.00 1.77 -4.12
C ALA A 47 -3.57 1.58 -3.58
N ASP A 48 -3.22 0.33 -3.24
CA ASP A 48 -1.86 -0.03 -2.84
C ASP A 48 -1.39 -1.40 -3.36
N TRP A 49 -0.12 -1.72 -3.13
CA TRP A 49 0.52 -2.94 -3.63
C TRP A 49 0.17 -4.21 -2.83
N THR A 50 -0.42 -4.08 -1.65
CA THR A 50 -0.58 -5.19 -0.69
C THR A 50 -1.34 -6.38 -1.28
N PRO A 51 -2.48 -6.20 -1.97
CA PRO A 51 -3.23 -7.32 -2.56
C PRO A 51 -2.44 -8.10 -3.61
N PHE A 52 -1.61 -7.41 -4.39
CA PHE A 52 -0.75 -8.02 -5.41
C PHE A 52 0.43 -8.78 -4.79
N LEU A 53 1.01 -8.24 -3.72
CA LEU A 53 2.16 -8.85 -3.04
C LEU A 53 1.77 -10.05 -2.17
N ALA A 54 0.57 -10.04 -1.58
CA ALA A 54 0.10 -11.11 -0.71
C ALA A 54 0.04 -12.49 -1.41
N CYS A 55 -0.35 -12.52 -2.69
CA CYS A 55 -0.45 -13.76 -3.46
C CYS A 55 0.87 -14.19 -4.13
N ARG A 56 1.82 -13.26 -4.32
CA ARG A 56 3.03 -13.48 -5.12
C ARG A 56 3.94 -14.61 -4.61
N PRO A 57 4.29 -14.74 -3.31
CA PRO A 57 5.10 -15.88 -2.84
C PRO A 57 4.48 -17.25 -3.17
N TRP A 58 3.16 -17.37 -3.04
CA TRP A 58 2.41 -18.59 -3.31
C TRP A 58 2.38 -18.95 -4.79
N LEU A 59 2.07 -17.96 -5.64
CA LEU A 59 2.05 -18.14 -7.08
C LEU A 59 3.44 -18.44 -7.63
N LEU A 60 4.46 -17.79 -7.11
CA LEU A 60 5.85 -18.00 -7.51
C LEU A 60 6.33 -19.41 -7.14
N ALA A 61 6.06 -19.88 -5.92
CA ALA A 61 6.38 -21.24 -5.50
C ALA A 61 5.65 -22.28 -6.37
N THR A 62 4.35 -22.07 -6.61
CA THR A 62 3.52 -22.95 -7.45
C THR A 62 4.06 -23.03 -8.88
N ALA A 63 4.31 -21.88 -9.51
CA ALA A 63 4.85 -21.80 -10.86
C ALA A 63 6.24 -22.46 -10.96
N ALA A 64 7.10 -22.26 -9.96
CA ALA A 64 8.43 -22.84 -9.93
C ALA A 64 8.41 -24.38 -9.85
N LEU A 65 7.44 -24.94 -9.13
CA LEU A 65 7.19 -26.38 -9.02
C LEU A 65 6.58 -26.96 -10.30
N LEU A 66 5.60 -26.29 -10.91
CA LEU A 66 5.04 -26.69 -12.22
C LEU A 66 6.13 -26.73 -13.31
N LEU A 67 7.07 -25.79 -13.25
CA LEU A 67 8.22 -25.71 -14.16
C LEU A 67 9.44 -26.52 -13.68
N ALA A 68 9.32 -27.35 -12.64
CA ALA A 68 10.44 -28.10 -12.07
C ALA A 68 10.99 -29.22 -12.99
N ALA A 69 10.32 -29.55 -14.08
CA ALA A 69 10.89 -30.42 -15.12
C ALA A 69 11.69 -29.65 -16.18
N ARG A 70 11.52 -28.32 -16.26
CA ARG A 70 12.16 -27.49 -17.29
C ARG A 70 13.59 -27.07 -16.91
N PRO A 71 14.45 -26.77 -17.89
CA PRO A 71 15.78 -26.22 -17.64
C PRO A 71 15.71 -24.93 -16.82
N TRP A 72 16.66 -24.72 -15.90
CA TRP A 72 16.66 -23.56 -15.01
C TRP A 72 16.65 -22.22 -15.77
N ARG A 73 17.33 -22.12 -16.91
CA ARG A 73 17.35 -20.90 -17.75
C ARG A 73 15.96 -20.56 -18.30
N PHE A 74 15.19 -21.58 -18.70
CA PHE A 74 13.82 -21.41 -19.19
C PHE A 74 12.92 -20.89 -18.07
N ARG A 75 13.02 -21.52 -16.88
CA ARG A 75 12.20 -21.18 -15.73
C ARG A 75 12.51 -19.77 -15.23
N LEU A 76 13.79 -19.42 -15.07
CA LEU A 76 14.19 -18.05 -14.72
C LEU A 76 13.68 -17.02 -15.72
N ALA A 77 13.84 -17.26 -17.03
CA ALA A 77 13.37 -16.32 -18.04
C ALA A 77 11.84 -16.15 -17.99
N ALA A 78 11.09 -17.24 -17.89
CA ALA A 78 9.63 -17.21 -17.82
C ALA A 78 9.14 -16.50 -16.55
N MET A 79 9.74 -16.80 -15.40
CA MET A 79 9.33 -16.22 -14.12
C MET A 79 9.75 -14.76 -13.98
N ALA A 80 10.98 -14.39 -14.39
CA ALA A 80 11.43 -12.99 -14.35
C ALA A 80 10.60 -12.11 -15.29
N LEU A 81 10.30 -12.59 -16.50
CA LEU A 81 9.43 -11.89 -17.44
C LEU A 81 7.98 -11.80 -16.94
N GLY A 82 7.47 -12.87 -16.31
CA GLY A 82 6.15 -12.88 -15.67
C GLY A 82 6.06 -11.88 -14.51
N LEU A 83 7.07 -11.84 -13.64
CA LEU A 83 7.18 -10.86 -12.55
C LEU A 83 7.24 -9.43 -13.06
N ALA A 84 7.96 -9.19 -14.17
CA ALA A 84 7.99 -7.88 -14.81
C ALA A 84 6.61 -7.49 -15.35
N GLY A 85 5.91 -8.42 -16.01
CA GLY A 85 4.55 -8.22 -16.51
C GLY A 85 3.54 -7.95 -15.40
N ALA A 86 3.58 -8.73 -14.31
CA ALA A 86 2.69 -8.55 -13.16
C ALA A 86 2.96 -7.22 -12.43
N THR A 87 4.24 -6.88 -12.21
CA THR A 87 4.61 -5.60 -11.58
C THR A 87 4.22 -4.42 -12.46
N LEU A 88 4.40 -4.50 -13.78
CA LEU A 88 3.93 -3.46 -14.70
C LEU A 88 2.39 -3.33 -14.65
N GLY A 89 1.67 -4.45 -14.59
CA GLY A 89 0.21 -4.45 -14.47
C GLY A 89 -0.29 -3.76 -13.20
N GLY A 90 0.29 -4.10 -12.05
CA GLY A 90 -0.01 -3.42 -10.78
C GLY A 90 0.35 -1.93 -10.80
N ALA A 91 1.48 -1.56 -11.40
CA ALA A 91 1.90 -0.16 -11.52
C ALA A 91 0.94 0.65 -12.39
N LEU A 92 0.48 0.09 -13.52
CA LEU A 92 -0.51 0.73 -14.38
C LEU A 92 -1.86 0.91 -13.68
N TRP A 93 -2.30 -0.09 -12.92
CA TRP A 93 -3.52 0.01 -12.13
C TRP A 93 -3.44 1.10 -11.08
N LEU A 94 -2.34 1.15 -10.31
CA LEU A 94 -2.12 2.18 -9.29
C LEU A 94 -2.00 3.57 -9.91
N ALA A 95 -1.27 3.72 -11.01
CA ALA A 95 -1.18 4.99 -11.73
C ALA A 95 -2.56 5.47 -12.20
N ALA A 96 -3.41 4.57 -12.69
CA ALA A 96 -4.77 4.89 -13.09
C ALA A 96 -5.69 5.31 -11.92
N LYS A 97 -5.33 4.94 -10.69
CA LYS A 97 -6.00 5.38 -9.45
C LYS A 97 -5.35 6.60 -8.79
N GLY A 98 -4.31 7.18 -9.39
CA GLY A 98 -3.58 8.33 -8.81
C GLY A 98 -2.54 7.94 -7.74
N ALA A 99 -2.25 6.65 -7.58
CA ALA A 99 -1.27 6.10 -6.62
C ALA A 99 0.02 5.61 -7.30
N GLY A 100 0.35 6.12 -8.47
CA GLY A 100 1.49 5.67 -9.27
C GLY A 100 2.83 6.05 -8.65
N ASP A 101 3.68 5.06 -8.36
CA ASP A 101 5.05 5.25 -7.88
C ASP A 101 6.01 4.29 -8.60
N ALA A 102 6.81 4.84 -9.53
CA ALA A 102 7.76 4.08 -10.32
C ALA A 102 8.94 3.54 -9.48
N ILE A 103 9.33 4.26 -8.42
CA ILE A 103 10.41 3.83 -7.52
C ILE A 103 9.93 2.64 -6.70
N ALA A 104 8.70 2.70 -6.17
CA ALA A 104 8.09 1.56 -5.50
C ALA A 104 7.98 0.35 -6.44
N ALA A 105 7.54 0.53 -7.69
CA ALA A 105 7.44 -0.55 -8.67
C ALA A 105 8.82 -1.21 -8.93
N LEU A 106 9.88 -0.41 -9.09
CA LEU A 106 11.24 -0.92 -9.30
C LEU A 106 11.75 -1.69 -8.09
N ARG A 107 11.54 -1.17 -6.88
CA ARG A 107 11.91 -1.84 -5.62
C ARG A 107 11.16 -3.16 -5.45
N ILE A 108 9.86 -3.18 -5.72
CA ILE A 108 9.01 -4.37 -5.69
C ILE A 108 9.51 -5.42 -6.68
N PHE A 109 9.85 -5.01 -7.90
CA PHE A 109 10.44 -5.90 -8.89
C PHE A 109 11.76 -6.49 -8.38
N GLY A 110 12.67 -5.66 -7.86
CA GLY A 110 13.93 -6.09 -7.25
C GLY A 110 13.75 -7.10 -6.12
N ALA A 111 12.86 -6.82 -5.17
CA ALA A 111 12.50 -7.73 -4.09
C ALA A 111 11.96 -9.08 -4.61
N SER A 112 11.21 -9.05 -5.71
CA SER A 112 10.64 -10.24 -6.33
C SER A 112 11.67 -11.08 -7.07
N ILE A 113 12.69 -10.45 -7.65
CA ILE A 113 13.85 -11.14 -8.23
C ILE A 113 14.68 -11.82 -7.12
N LEU A 114 14.85 -11.18 -5.96
CA LEU A 114 15.50 -11.82 -4.80
C LEU A 114 14.70 -13.02 -4.30
N LEU A 115 13.38 -12.89 -4.20
CA LEU A 115 12.48 -14.01 -3.86
C LEU A 115 12.60 -15.15 -4.87
N LEU A 116 12.59 -14.85 -6.17
CA LEU A 116 12.81 -15.83 -7.24
C LEU A 116 14.16 -16.55 -7.09
N ALA A 117 15.24 -15.81 -6.79
CA ALA A 117 16.55 -16.39 -6.56
C ALA A 117 16.57 -17.38 -5.38
N ALA A 118 15.88 -17.04 -4.28
CA ALA A 118 15.72 -17.92 -3.13
C ALA A 118 14.94 -19.20 -3.47
N VAL A 119 13.82 -19.07 -4.18
CA VAL A 119 13.01 -20.22 -4.66
C VAL A 119 13.85 -21.12 -5.57
N GLU A 120 14.62 -20.52 -6.49
CA GLU A 120 15.50 -21.25 -7.39
C GLU A 120 16.62 -21.99 -6.67
N LEU A 121 17.22 -21.37 -5.65
CA LEU A 121 18.24 -21.99 -4.82
C LEU A 121 17.69 -23.25 -4.15
N VAL A 122 16.51 -23.18 -3.52
CA VAL A 122 15.84 -24.33 -2.90
C VAL A 122 15.62 -25.46 -3.91
N LEU A 123 15.12 -25.14 -5.11
CA LEU A 123 14.88 -26.15 -6.15
C LEU A 123 16.17 -26.74 -6.74
N ARG A 124 17.25 -25.98 -6.81
CA ARG A 124 18.56 -26.49 -7.26
C ARG A 124 19.18 -27.42 -6.23
N LEU A 125 19.15 -27.05 -4.95
CA LEU A 125 19.60 -27.90 -3.85
C LEU A 125 18.82 -29.22 -3.80
N ALA A 126 17.50 -29.16 -3.96
CA ALA A 126 16.65 -30.34 -3.99
C ALA A 126 16.93 -31.26 -5.19
N ARG A 127 17.27 -30.69 -6.36
CA ARG A 127 17.70 -31.47 -7.53
C ARG A 127 19.08 -32.09 -7.34
N TRP A 128 20.01 -31.34 -6.75
CA TRP A 128 21.36 -31.83 -6.44
C TRP A 128 21.32 -33.01 -5.47
N ALA A 129 20.49 -32.94 -4.42
CA ALA A 129 20.34 -34.00 -3.43
C ALA A 129 19.67 -35.28 -3.95
N GLY A 130 19.00 -35.23 -5.12
CA GLY A 130 18.52 -36.39 -5.86
C GLY A 130 17.33 -37.15 -5.25
N GLY A 131 16.25 -37.30 -6.02
CA GLY A 131 15.12 -38.19 -5.67
C GLY A 131 13.82 -37.48 -5.30
N ARG A 132 12.72 -38.25 -5.20
CA ARG A 132 11.35 -37.75 -4.99
C ARG A 132 11.19 -37.07 -3.62
N ARG A 133 11.81 -37.63 -2.57
CA ARG A 133 11.74 -37.10 -1.19
C ARG A 133 12.23 -35.65 -1.07
N TRP A 134 13.33 -35.29 -1.74
CA TRP A 134 13.89 -33.94 -1.70
C TRP A 134 13.04 -32.93 -2.46
N ARG A 135 12.34 -33.35 -3.52
CA ARG A 135 11.36 -32.50 -4.21
C ARG A 135 10.13 -32.21 -3.35
N LEU A 136 9.65 -33.20 -2.61
CA LEU A 136 8.55 -33.03 -1.65
C LEU A 136 8.99 -32.13 -0.49
N LEU A 137 10.19 -32.32 0.04
CA LEU A 137 10.76 -31.45 1.07
C LEU A 137 10.91 -30.01 0.58
N ALA A 138 11.36 -29.80 -0.65
CA ALA A 138 11.46 -28.47 -1.25
C ALA A 138 10.09 -27.80 -1.40
N ALA A 139 9.07 -28.53 -1.86
CA ALA A 139 7.70 -28.01 -1.91
C ALA A 139 7.20 -27.66 -0.49
N ALA A 140 7.40 -28.55 0.49
CA ALA A 140 7.03 -28.32 1.87
C ALA A 140 7.76 -27.12 2.48
N LEU A 141 9.04 -26.91 2.15
CA LEU A 141 9.82 -25.76 2.61
C LEU A 141 9.32 -24.46 1.97
N LEU A 142 9.06 -24.44 0.66
CA LEU A 142 8.60 -23.25 -0.05
C LEU A 142 7.21 -22.80 0.45
N PHE A 143 6.27 -23.74 0.57
CA PHE A 143 4.93 -23.44 1.09
C PHE A 143 4.93 -23.24 2.61
N GLY A 144 5.70 -24.02 3.36
CA GLY A 144 5.84 -23.88 4.81
C GLY A 144 6.45 -22.54 5.21
N LEU A 145 7.46 -22.06 4.49
CA LEU A 145 8.01 -20.73 4.70
C LEU A 145 7.00 -19.65 4.36
N ALA A 146 6.21 -19.80 3.29
CA ALA A 146 5.13 -18.86 2.98
C ALA A 146 4.00 -18.85 4.02
N LEU A 147 3.77 -19.97 4.73
CA LEU A 147 2.82 -20.06 5.85
C LEU A 147 3.34 -19.35 7.12
N LEU A 148 4.66 -19.14 7.26
CA LEU A 148 5.23 -18.47 8.42
C LEU A 148 4.97 -16.95 8.33
N PRO A 149 4.25 -16.33 9.30
CA PRO A 149 3.93 -14.91 9.26
C PRO A 149 5.14 -13.99 9.07
N GLY A 150 6.30 -14.39 9.63
CA GLY A 150 7.54 -13.61 9.57
C GLY A 150 8.22 -13.59 8.19
N ALA A 151 8.04 -14.61 7.36
CA ALA A 151 8.75 -14.70 6.08
C ALA A 151 8.07 -13.86 4.99
N VAL A 152 6.73 -13.89 4.92
CA VAL A 152 5.95 -12.99 4.06
C VAL A 152 6.13 -11.54 4.51
N ALA A 153 6.11 -11.28 5.82
CA ALA A 153 6.38 -9.95 6.36
C ALA A 153 7.81 -9.44 6.07
N ALA A 154 8.81 -10.32 5.97
CA ALA A 154 10.16 -9.93 5.55
C ALA A 154 10.19 -9.53 4.07
N TYR A 155 9.54 -10.31 3.20
CA TYR A 155 9.41 -9.96 1.77
C TYR A 155 8.68 -8.64 1.57
N GLU A 156 7.51 -8.47 2.22
CA GLU A 156 6.72 -7.24 2.14
C GLU A 156 7.52 -6.02 2.59
N ARG A 157 8.30 -6.11 3.68
CA ARG A 157 9.15 -5.00 4.13
C ARG A 157 10.20 -4.59 3.10
N VAL A 158 10.80 -5.53 2.39
CA VAL A 158 11.77 -5.22 1.33
C VAL A 158 11.06 -4.64 0.11
N ALA A 159 9.90 -5.18 -0.26
CA ALA A 159 9.13 -4.76 -1.43
C ALA A 159 8.49 -3.37 -1.24
N LEU A 160 7.81 -3.15 -0.12
CA LEU A 160 7.14 -1.90 0.26
C LEU A 160 8.12 -0.85 0.82
N GLY A 161 9.35 -1.27 1.14
CA GLY A 161 10.42 -0.45 1.70
C GLY A 161 10.10 0.15 3.08
N PRO A 162 10.87 1.16 3.52
CA PRO A 162 10.59 1.83 4.79
C PRO A 162 9.17 2.38 4.76
N LEU A 163 8.36 1.91 5.72
CA LEU A 163 6.92 2.15 5.80
C LEU A 163 6.59 3.58 6.22
N ASP A 164 7.56 4.27 6.83
CA ASP A 164 7.43 5.63 7.34
C ASP A 164 8.70 6.43 6.99
N PRO A 165 8.57 7.73 6.66
CA PRO A 165 9.72 8.62 6.53
C PRO A 165 10.50 8.67 7.85
N PRO A 166 11.83 8.88 7.80
CA PRO A 166 12.60 9.05 9.03
C PRO A 166 12.03 10.21 9.85
N PRO A 167 12.03 10.10 11.19
CA PRO A 167 11.54 11.18 12.04
C PRO A 167 12.30 12.47 11.75
N PRO A 168 11.64 13.63 11.87
CA PRO A 168 12.29 14.91 11.59
C PRO A 168 13.51 15.09 12.50
N ALA A 169 14.57 15.67 11.94
CA ALA A 169 15.83 15.90 12.66
C ALA A 169 15.62 16.80 13.91
N ARG A 170 14.60 17.64 13.90
CA ARG A 170 14.12 18.40 15.06
C ARG A 170 12.63 18.19 15.23
N ARG A 171 12.20 17.91 16.46
CA ARG A 171 10.81 17.78 16.82
C ARG A 171 10.31 19.12 17.39
N PRO A 172 9.40 19.83 16.72
CA PRO A 172 8.83 21.06 17.27
C PRO A 172 8.05 20.77 18.56
N PRO A 173 8.02 21.73 19.50
CA PRO A 173 7.25 21.60 20.74
C PRO A 173 5.74 21.55 20.43
N LEU A 174 5.04 20.69 21.17
CA LEU A 174 3.58 20.54 21.12
C LEU A 174 3.04 20.51 22.55
N HIS A 175 2.28 21.53 22.94
CA HIS A 175 1.58 21.50 24.22
C HIS A 175 0.41 20.52 24.14
N LEU A 176 0.26 19.65 25.15
CA LEU A 176 -0.86 18.69 25.23
C LEU A 176 -1.66 18.93 26.51
N LEU A 177 -2.92 19.33 26.35
CA LEU A 177 -3.90 19.40 27.43
C LEU A 177 -4.97 18.34 27.18
N SER A 178 -5.11 17.34 28.04
CA SER A 178 -6.08 16.27 27.80
C SER A 178 -6.76 15.79 29.07
N GLY A 179 -8.07 15.49 28.95
CA GLY A 179 -8.83 14.77 29.95
C GLY A 179 -8.87 13.25 29.70
N LEU A 180 -8.29 12.80 28.58
CA LEU A 180 -8.16 11.38 28.21
C LEU A 180 -6.84 10.79 28.76
N PRO A 181 -6.79 9.47 29.02
CA PRO A 181 -5.58 8.78 29.47
C PRO A 181 -4.55 8.57 28.33
N LEU A 182 -4.08 9.65 27.71
CA LEU A 182 -3.16 9.61 26.55
C LEU A 182 -1.70 9.39 26.95
N ILE A 183 -1.25 10.07 28.00
CA ILE A 183 0.14 9.97 28.51
C ILE A 183 0.23 8.97 29.66
N TRP A 184 -0.75 9.01 30.55
CA TRP A 184 -0.85 8.15 31.71
C TRP A 184 -2.05 7.25 31.54
N SER A 185 -1.86 5.94 31.77
CA SER A 185 -2.95 4.97 31.81
C SER A 185 -3.94 5.30 32.92
N GLU A 186 -5.15 4.73 32.85
CA GLU A 186 -6.18 4.91 33.89
C GLU A 186 -5.71 4.53 35.31
N GLY A 187 -4.84 3.50 35.47
CA GLY A 187 -4.24 3.15 36.76
C GLY A 187 -3.06 4.04 37.18
N GLY A 188 -2.89 5.20 36.54
CA GLY A 188 -1.86 6.18 36.86
C GLY A 188 -0.45 5.78 36.44
N VAL A 189 0.54 6.47 37.03
CA VAL A 189 1.96 6.37 36.63
C VAL A 189 2.52 4.96 36.83
N ALA A 190 2.14 4.26 37.91
CA ALA A 190 2.66 2.92 38.22
C ALA A 190 2.26 1.88 37.15
N GLU A 191 1.00 1.88 36.71
CA GLU A 191 0.55 0.99 35.62
C GLU A 191 1.18 1.40 34.28
N THR A 192 1.28 2.71 34.02
CA THR A 192 1.94 3.25 32.82
C THR A 192 3.38 2.77 32.69
N LEU A 193 4.15 2.80 33.78
CA LEU A 193 5.54 2.32 33.81
C LEU A 193 5.65 0.79 33.80
N GLY A 194 4.58 0.11 34.21
CA GLY A 194 4.59 -1.31 34.52
C GLY A 194 4.34 -2.25 33.34
N ARG A 195 3.57 -1.85 32.31
CA ARG A 195 3.25 -2.70 31.12
C ARG A 195 2.32 -2.07 30.06
N SER A 196 1.78 -0.86 30.25
CA SER A 196 0.81 -0.32 29.29
C SER A 196 1.45 0.03 27.94
N ARG A 197 0.89 -0.50 26.85
CA ARG A 197 1.28 -0.07 25.50
C ARG A 197 0.83 1.37 25.29
N PRO A 198 1.72 2.29 24.89
CA PRO A 198 1.30 3.62 24.49
C PRO A 198 0.35 3.55 23.29
N LEU A 199 -0.65 4.43 23.27
CA LEU A 199 -1.53 4.61 22.12
C LEU A 199 -0.70 4.89 20.86
N ALA A 200 -1.09 4.29 19.75
CA ALA A 200 -0.38 4.41 18.49
C ALA A 200 -0.40 5.87 17.98
N ALA A 201 -1.49 6.60 18.23
CA ALA A 201 -1.57 8.03 17.95
C ALA A 201 -0.52 8.83 18.74
N MET A 202 -0.27 8.47 20.00
CA MET A 202 0.74 9.13 20.83
C MET A 202 2.16 8.77 20.41
N LEU A 203 2.41 7.53 19.95
CA LEU A 203 3.68 7.15 19.34
C LEU A 203 3.96 7.97 18.07
N LEU A 204 2.92 8.15 17.24
CA LEU A 204 2.99 8.96 16.02
C LEU A 204 3.25 10.45 16.31
N LEU A 205 2.61 11.00 17.34
CA LEU A 205 2.82 12.40 17.74
C LEU A 205 4.22 12.60 18.33
N ARG A 206 4.68 11.73 19.23
CA ARG A 206 6.02 11.81 19.86
C ARG A 206 7.16 11.56 18.89
N SER A 207 6.94 10.84 17.79
CA SER A 207 7.94 10.67 16.75
C SER A 207 8.18 11.96 15.95
N ARG A 208 7.14 12.83 15.86
CA ARG A 208 7.18 14.09 15.11
C ARG A 208 7.33 15.35 15.97
N HIS A 209 6.86 15.33 17.22
CA HIS A 209 6.80 16.49 18.11
C HIS A 209 7.45 16.19 19.46
N ASP A 210 7.94 17.23 20.12
CA ASP A 210 8.29 17.19 21.53
C ASP A 210 7.02 17.49 22.34
N VAL A 211 6.36 16.44 22.81
CA VAL A 211 5.04 16.54 23.45
C VAL A 211 5.20 16.95 24.91
N LEU A 212 4.75 18.16 25.22
CA LEU A 212 4.81 18.80 26.53
C LEU A 212 3.44 18.74 27.21
N PRO A 213 3.21 17.82 28.16
CA PRO A 213 1.95 17.77 28.90
C PRO A 213 1.71 19.03 29.72
N LEU A 214 0.49 19.53 29.68
CA LEU A 214 -0.01 20.59 30.53
C LEU A 214 -1.03 20.01 31.53
N ALA A 215 -0.84 20.30 32.81
CA ALA A 215 -1.82 19.93 33.84
C ALA A 215 -3.04 20.85 33.83
N ALA A 216 -2.85 22.13 33.49
CA ALA A 216 -3.91 23.13 33.40
C ALA A 216 -3.56 24.21 32.36
N ALA A 217 -4.60 24.74 31.71
CA ALA A 217 -4.47 25.91 30.85
C ALA A 217 -4.34 27.17 31.71
N ARG A 218 -3.16 27.77 31.75
CA ARG A 218 -2.87 29.02 32.47
C ARG A 218 -2.04 29.93 31.57
N PRO A 219 -2.07 31.27 31.76
CA PRO A 219 -1.31 32.19 30.92
C PRO A 219 0.19 31.83 30.83
N ARG A 220 0.80 31.41 31.95
CA ARG A 220 2.22 31.00 31.98
C ARG A 220 2.48 29.68 31.26
N SER A 221 1.58 28.69 31.36
CA SER A 221 1.77 27.38 30.70
C SER A 221 1.55 27.47 29.19
N LEU A 222 0.68 28.38 28.74
CA LEU A 222 0.40 28.61 27.31
C LEU A 222 1.44 29.51 26.62
N ALA A 223 2.27 30.25 27.37
CA ALA A 223 3.26 31.17 26.80
C ALA A 223 4.43 30.48 26.06
N GLY A 224 4.57 29.16 26.20
CA GLY A 224 5.59 28.38 25.50
C GLY A 224 5.41 28.36 23.98
N PRO A 225 6.49 28.06 23.22
CA PRO A 225 6.41 27.94 21.77
C PRO A 225 5.64 26.69 21.33
N GLY A 226 4.93 26.79 20.20
CA GLY A 226 4.25 25.66 19.56
C GLY A 226 2.72 25.72 19.67
N PRO A 227 2.02 24.86 18.91
CA PRO A 227 0.57 24.77 18.99
C PRO A 227 0.12 24.01 20.26
N LEU A 228 -1.14 24.19 20.61
CA LEU A 228 -1.83 23.44 21.66
C LEU A 228 -2.69 22.33 21.04
N LEU A 229 -2.44 21.08 21.40
CA LEU A 229 -3.38 19.98 21.22
C LEU A 229 -4.22 19.86 22.50
N ALA A 230 -5.51 20.20 22.40
CA ALA A 230 -6.49 20.02 23.46
C ALA A 230 -7.40 18.84 23.11
N VAL A 231 -7.45 17.81 23.96
CA VAL A 231 -8.26 16.60 23.70
C VAL A 231 -9.18 16.35 24.85
N GLN A 232 -10.46 16.67 24.64
CA GLN A 232 -11.52 16.55 25.65
C GLN A 232 -11.03 16.99 27.05
N PRO A 233 -10.44 18.19 27.19
CA PRO A 233 -9.72 18.56 28.40
C PRO A 233 -10.67 18.82 29.56
N ARG A 234 -10.21 18.57 30.78
CA ARG A 234 -10.82 19.16 31.97
C ARG A 234 -10.31 20.58 32.09
N ILE A 235 -11.21 21.56 32.10
CA ILE A 235 -10.84 22.96 32.15
C ILE A 235 -11.84 23.72 33.02
N ASP A 236 -11.30 24.64 33.83
CA ASP A 236 -12.04 25.56 34.68
C ASP A 236 -12.31 26.89 33.95
N ALA A 237 -13.10 27.77 34.56
CA ALA A 237 -13.43 29.06 33.96
C ALA A 237 -12.19 29.93 33.67
N GLU A 238 -11.21 29.93 34.57
CA GLU A 238 -9.94 30.65 34.37
C GLU A 238 -9.19 30.10 33.15
N GLY A 239 -9.14 28.77 32.99
CA GLY A 239 -8.53 28.13 31.83
C GLY A 239 -9.25 28.45 30.53
N LEU A 240 -10.59 28.50 30.52
CA LEU A 240 -11.36 28.89 29.32
C LEU A 240 -10.97 30.29 28.84
N VAL A 241 -10.92 31.25 29.77
CA VAL A 241 -10.48 32.63 29.46
C VAL A 241 -9.04 32.64 29.01
N ALA A 242 -8.14 31.93 29.68
CA ALA A 242 -6.72 31.88 29.33
C ALA A 242 -6.48 31.33 27.91
N VAL A 243 -7.24 30.31 27.51
CA VAL A 243 -7.18 29.76 26.14
C VAL A 243 -7.71 30.77 25.13
N ASP A 244 -8.89 31.37 25.38
CA ASP A 244 -9.46 32.39 24.49
C ASP A 244 -8.47 33.53 24.21
N ASP A 245 -7.98 34.13 25.29
CA ASP A 245 -7.00 35.20 25.28
C ASP A 245 -5.72 34.84 24.52
N TRP A 246 -5.21 33.63 24.76
CA TRP A 246 -3.99 33.16 24.11
C TRP A 246 -4.18 32.95 22.62
N VAL A 247 -5.28 32.30 22.20
CA VAL A 247 -5.58 32.12 20.77
C VAL A 247 -5.78 33.48 20.11
N ARG A 248 -6.56 34.39 20.69
CA ARG A 248 -6.78 35.75 20.15
C ARG A 248 -5.49 36.54 19.93
N ARG A 249 -4.46 36.30 20.73
CA ARG A 249 -3.11 36.91 20.61
C ARG A 249 -2.17 36.20 19.62
N GLY A 250 -2.65 35.23 18.86
CA GLY A 250 -1.84 34.50 17.86
C GLY A 250 -1.55 33.05 18.22
N GLY A 251 -2.10 32.54 19.33
CA GLY A 251 -2.05 31.12 19.67
C GLY A 251 -2.70 30.24 18.59
N ARG A 252 -2.18 29.03 18.44
CA ARG A 252 -2.63 28.06 17.42
C ARG A 252 -3.03 26.76 18.10
N MET A 253 -4.27 26.31 17.88
CA MET A 253 -4.84 25.18 18.63
C MET A 253 -5.51 24.16 17.72
N LEU A 254 -5.32 22.89 18.05
CA LEU A 254 -6.17 21.79 17.61
C LEU A 254 -6.98 21.31 18.82
N LEU A 255 -8.30 21.36 18.71
CA LEU A 255 -9.25 20.86 19.70
C LEU A 255 -9.95 19.61 19.18
N LEU A 256 -9.89 18.52 19.93
CA LEU A 256 -10.80 17.39 19.77
C LEU A 256 -11.85 17.49 20.86
N ALA A 257 -13.08 17.79 20.47
CA ALA A 257 -14.22 17.96 21.36
C ALA A 257 -15.34 17.00 20.97
N ASP A 258 -15.76 16.20 21.93
CA ASP A 258 -16.70 15.10 21.71
C ASP A 258 -17.99 15.30 22.50
N PRO A 259 -19.16 15.38 21.84
CA PRO A 259 -20.45 15.44 22.50
C PRO A 259 -21.00 14.06 22.90
N ASP A 260 -20.45 12.95 22.40
CA ASP A 260 -20.83 11.56 22.71
C ASP A 260 -19.58 10.68 22.83
N LEU A 261 -18.71 11.01 23.79
CA LEU A 261 -17.42 10.33 23.97
C LEU A 261 -17.60 8.82 24.29
N ARG A 262 -17.02 7.94 23.47
CA ARG A 262 -17.06 6.48 23.64
C ARG A 262 -15.69 5.86 23.95
N TRP A 263 -14.83 6.64 24.59
CA TRP A 263 -13.49 6.21 24.97
C TRP A 263 -13.51 4.95 25.87
N PRO A 264 -12.69 3.93 25.57
CA PRO A 264 -12.58 2.72 26.40
C PRO A 264 -12.12 3.06 27.82
N THR A 265 -12.89 2.61 28.82
CA THR A 265 -12.57 2.85 30.24
C THR A 265 -12.91 1.66 31.11
N ARG A 266 -12.01 1.31 32.03
CA ARG A 266 -12.19 0.25 33.03
C ARG A 266 -12.78 0.78 34.34
N LEU A 267 -12.89 2.10 34.47
CA LEU A 267 -13.37 2.76 35.67
C LEU A 267 -14.91 2.70 35.75
N PRO A 268 -15.49 2.52 36.94
CA PRO A 268 -16.94 2.42 37.09
C PRO A 268 -17.66 3.75 36.80
N PRO A 269 -18.94 3.74 36.40
CA PRO A 269 -19.75 4.94 36.30
C PRO A 269 -19.71 5.79 37.58
N GLY A 270 -19.53 7.11 37.41
CA GLY A 270 -19.42 8.07 38.51
C GLY A 270 -18.01 8.30 39.05
N ASP A 271 -17.00 7.51 38.63
CA ASP A 271 -15.62 7.75 39.03
C ASP A 271 -15.09 9.07 38.42
N PRO A 272 -14.59 10.01 39.24
CA PRO A 272 -14.11 11.32 38.76
C PRO A 272 -12.88 11.22 37.85
N ALA A 273 -12.13 10.11 37.89
CA ALA A 273 -11.00 9.89 37.02
C ALA A 273 -11.43 9.52 35.58
N ARG A 274 -12.69 9.13 35.35
CA ARG A 274 -13.20 8.84 33.99
C ARG A 274 -13.15 10.07 33.09
N PRO A 275 -12.73 9.92 31.82
CA PRO A 275 -12.79 10.98 30.82
C PRO A 275 -14.07 11.84 30.91
N PRO A 276 -13.97 13.18 30.79
CA PRO A 276 -15.14 14.03 30.87
C PRO A 276 -16.11 13.71 29.71
N GLY A 277 -17.32 13.27 30.07
CA GLY A 277 -18.30 12.76 29.10
C GLY A 277 -18.94 13.82 28.19
N VAL A 278 -18.83 15.10 28.52
CA VAL A 278 -19.26 16.22 27.67
C VAL A 278 -18.10 17.21 27.56
N ALA A 279 -17.88 17.75 26.36
CA ALA A 279 -16.80 18.70 26.09
C ALA A 279 -16.91 19.95 26.98
N PRO A 280 -16.04 20.15 28.00
CA PRO A 280 -16.15 21.30 28.90
C PRO A 280 -15.85 22.64 28.20
N LEU A 281 -15.35 22.58 26.96
CA LEU A 281 -15.05 23.72 26.10
C LEU A 281 -16.25 24.26 25.31
N LEU A 282 -17.46 23.68 25.45
CA LEU A 282 -18.66 24.18 24.76
C LEU A 282 -18.92 25.69 24.93
N PRO A 283 -18.76 26.29 26.13
CA PRO A 283 -18.92 27.74 26.27
C PRO A 283 -17.92 28.55 25.45
N LEU A 284 -16.67 28.06 25.31
CA LEU A 284 -15.66 28.70 24.48
C LEU A 284 -16.00 28.57 23.00
N LEU A 285 -16.48 27.40 22.55
CA LEU A 285 -16.95 27.22 21.18
C LEU A 285 -18.08 28.18 20.85
N ALA A 286 -19.08 28.28 21.73
CA ALA A 286 -20.19 29.22 21.55
C ALA A 286 -19.70 30.67 21.48
N HIS A 287 -18.71 31.03 22.30
CA HIS A 287 -18.07 32.35 22.27
C HIS A 287 -17.31 32.63 20.95
N TRP A 288 -16.78 31.59 20.30
CA TRP A 288 -16.15 31.66 18.97
C TRP A 288 -17.13 31.51 17.82
N GLY A 289 -18.44 31.52 18.08
CA GLY A 289 -19.45 31.40 17.03
C GLY A 289 -19.61 29.98 16.49
N LEU A 290 -19.32 28.96 17.32
CA LEU A 290 -19.47 27.54 16.99
C LEU A 290 -20.46 26.86 17.93
N ALA A 291 -21.41 26.13 17.35
CA ALA A 291 -22.21 25.17 18.05
C ALA A 291 -21.69 23.75 17.78
N LEU A 292 -21.58 22.93 18.83
CA LEU A 292 -21.29 21.51 18.75
C LEU A 292 -22.49 20.75 19.33
N SER A 293 -23.09 19.88 18.52
CA SER A 293 -24.19 18.99 18.93
C SER A 293 -23.86 17.54 18.61
N PRO A 294 -24.44 16.56 19.34
CA PRO A 294 -24.37 15.16 18.92
C PRO A 294 -24.92 15.00 17.50
N ALA A 295 -24.20 14.31 16.62
CA ALA A 295 -24.75 13.98 15.32
C ALA A 295 -25.56 12.69 15.43
N GLY A 296 -26.81 12.70 14.96
CA GLY A 296 -27.61 11.47 14.81
C GLY A 296 -27.19 10.61 13.61
N GLY A 297 -25.94 10.73 13.14
CA GLY A 297 -25.41 9.96 12.01
C GLY A 297 -24.88 8.60 12.44
N ASP A 298 -24.58 7.73 11.47
CA ASP A 298 -24.00 6.41 11.77
C ASP A 298 -22.62 6.54 12.44
N PRO A 299 -22.47 6.05 13.69
CA PRO A 299 -21.16 5.86 14.32
C PRO A 299 -20.26 4.99 13.42
N LEU A 300 -18.93 5.16 13.53
CA LEU A 300 -17.94 4.35 12.80
C LEU A 300 -17.94 4.51 11.27
N MET A 301 -18.84 5.31 10.69
CA MET A 301 -18.88 5.54 9.25
C MET A 301 -17.69 6.38 8.80
N LEU A 302 -16.95 5.89 7.80
CA LEU A 302 -15.81 6.60 7.22
C LEU A 302 -16.22 7.98 6.68
N ARG A 303 -15.36 8.98 6.90
CA ARG A 303 -15.53 10.36 6.45
C ARG A 303 -14.25 10.82 5.76
N ASP A 304 -14.42 11.49 4.62
CA ASP A 304 -13.31 12.13 3.93
C ASP A 304 -13.19 13.58 4.42
N VAL A 305 -11.98 13.97 4.82
CA VAL A 305 -11.63 15.32 5.29
C VAL A 305 -10.58 15.88 4.35
N GLU A 306 -10.89 16.99 3.70
CA GLU A 306 -9.91 17.74 2.91
C GLU A 306 -9.09 18.64 3.84
N TRP A 307 -7.77 18.41 3.87
CA TRP A 307 -6.86 19.24 4.65
C TRP A 307 -5.52 19.38 3.95
N ALA A 308 -5.02 20.62 3.85
CA ALA A 308 -3.74 20.96 3.21
C ALA A 308 -3.59 20.39 1.78
N GLY A 309 -4.68 20.35 1.00
CA GLY A 309 -4.68 19.86 -0.38
C GLY A 309 -4.68 18.33 -0.52
N ALA A 310 -4.84 17.58 0.56
CA ALA A 310 -4.99 16.13 0.57
C ALA A 310 -6.35 15.71 1.15
N VAL A 311 -6.85 14.55 0.70
CA VAL A 311 -8.05 13.91 1.25
C VAL A 311 -7.60 12.87 2.28
N TRP A 312 -8.11 12.98 3.50
CA TRP A 312 -7.84 12.06 4.60
C TRP A 312 -9.11 11.29 4.93
N ARG A 313 -9.07 9.96 4.85
CA ARG A 313 -10.22 9.12 5.18
C ARG A 313 -10.16 8.70 6.63
N VAL A 314 -10.98 9.31 7.47
CA VAL A 314 -11.01 9.04 8.91
C VAL A 314 -12.19 8.19 9.31
N ARG A 315 -12.03 7.42 10.39
CA ARG A 315 -13.08 6.67 11.05
C ARG A 315 -13.40 7.33 12.41
N PRO A 316 -14.43 8.17 12.49
CA PRO A 316 -14.91 8.70 13.75
C PRO A 316 -15.60 7.61 14.60
N GLY A 317 -15.64 7.80 15.92
CA GLY A 317 -16.35 6.93 16.86
C GLY A 317 -17.84 7.25 16.82
N ALA A 318 -18.24 8.28 17.55
CA ALA A 318 -19.59 8.85 17.54
C ALA A 318 -19.49 10.38 17.35
N PRO A 319 -19.27 10.84 16.11
CA PRO A 319 -18.90 12.22 15.88
C PRO A 319 -20.06 13.17 16.17
N GLY A 320 -19.72 14.34 16.69
CA GLY A 320 -20.59 15.50 16.74
C GLY A 320 -20.77 16.17 15.37
N ARG A 321 -21.56 17.24 15.37
CA ARG A 321 -21.74 18.15 14.24
C ARG A 321 -21.45 19.57 14.69
N LEU A 322 -20.46 20.19 14.04
CA LEU A 322 -20.14 21.59 14.15
C LEU A 322 -21.00 22.42 13.20
N ALA A 323 -21.53 23.52 13.70
CA ALA A 323 -22.23 24.53 12.91
C ALA A 323 -21.70 25.92 13.29
N SER A 324 -21.41 26.73 12.27
CA SER A 324 -21.00 28.12 12.44
C SER A 324 -22.24 28.99 12.64
N THR A 325 -22.20 29.90 13.62
CA THR A 325 -23.30 30.80 13.94
C THR A 325 -23.08 32.24 13.47
N ASP A 326 -21.83 32.64 13.23
CA ASP A 326 -21.45 34.03 12.87
C ASP A 326 -20.45 34.13 11.70
N GLY A 327 -20.04 33.01 11.09
CA GLY A 327 -19.21 32.98 9.88
C GLY A 327 -17.68 33.10 10.12
N ALA A 328 -17.20 33.21 11.36
CA ALA A 328 -15.77 33.25 11.67
C ALA A 328 -15.03 31.90 11.49
N CYS A 329 -15.80 30.83 11.35
CA CYS A 329 -15.32 29.46 11.19
C CYS A 329 -15.78 28.85 9.87
N ALA A 330 -14.84 28.29 9.12
CA ALA A 330 -15.12 27.48 7.94
C ALA A 330 -15.47 26.05 8.39
N ILE A 331 -16.69 25.58 8.08
CA ILE A 331 -17.13 24.22 8.38
C ILE A 331 -16.63 23.26 7.30
N LEU A 332 -16.03 22.16 7.71
CA LEU A 332 -15.39 21.16 6.86
C LEU A 332 -16.05 19.78 7.07
N ALA A 333 -15.92 18.89 6.08
CA ALA A 333 -16.32 17.48 6.17
C ALA A 333 -17.73 17.26 6.74
N GLY A 334 -18.71 18.07 6.30
CA GLY A 334 -20.10 17.96 6.75
C GLY A 334 -20.34 18.29 8.23
N GLY A 335 -19.43 19.03 8.87
CA GLY A 335 -19.50 19.39 10.29
C GLY A 335 -18.60 18.57 11.21
N LEU A 336 -17.80 17.64 10.70
CA LEU A 336 -16.83 16.91 11.52
C LEU A 336 -15.68 17.81 11.99
N ALA A 337 -15.34 18.82 11.19
CA ALA A 337 -14.24 19.73 11.48
C ALA A 337 -14.65 21.20 11.24
N ALA A 338 -14.00 22.12 11.94
CA ALA A 338 -14.11 23.55 11.70
C ALA A 338 -12.72 24.21 11.78
N ASP A 339 -12.42 25.10 10.84
CA ASP A 339 -11.22 25.94 10.84
C ASP A 339 -11.61 27.39 11.15
N CYS A 340 -11.22 27.87 12.32
CA CYS A 340 -11.63 29.15 12.87
C CYS A 340 -10.47 30.13 12.93
N ARG A 341 -10.73 31.35 12.45
CA ARG A 341 -9.86 32.50 12.71
C ARG A 341 -10.37 33.23 13.94
N VAL A 342 -9.56 33.23 15.00
CA VAL A 342 -9.93 33.80 16.30
C VAL A 342 -8.91 34.88 16.63
N GLY A 343 -9.31 36.14 16.47
CA GLY A 343 -8.38 37.28 16.60
C GLY A 343 -7.20 37.15 15.62
N GLN A 344 -5.98 37.13 16.16
CA GLN A 344 -4.74 36.93 15.38
C GLN A 344 -4.34 35.45 15.28
N GLY A 345 -5.02 34.56 16.00
CA GLY A 345 -4.72 33.13 16.03
C GLY A 345 -5.66 32.28 15.18
N ARG A 346 -5.50 30.96 15.35
CA ARG A 346 -6.24 29.95 14.59
C ARG A 346 -6.58 28.77 15.48
N ALA A 347 -7.82 28.31 15.41
CA ALA A 347 -8.27 27.12 16.12
C ALA A 347 -8.91 26.14 15.10
N VAL A 348 -8.44 24.90 15.08
CA VAL A 348 -9.05 23.81 14.34
C VAL A 348 -9.78 22.92 15.33
N ILE A 349 -11.07 22.70 15.11
CA ILE A 349 -11.91 21.90 15.99
C ILE A 349 -12.30 20.63 15.23
N LEU A 350 -12.10 19.47 15.84
CA LEU A 350 -12.62 18.17 15.42
C LEU A 350 -13.72 17.76 16.39
N ALA A 351 -14.87 17.39 15.86
CA ALA A 351 -16.08 17.08 16.61
C ALA A 351 -16.10 15.66 17.22
N ASP A 352 -14.94 15.05 17.43
CA ASP A 352 -14.80 13.67 17.88
C ASP A 352 -13.41 13.50 18.52
N ALA A 353 -13.38 13.03 19.77
CA ALA A 353 -12.12 12.77 20.48
C ALA A 353 -11.70 11.30 20.41
N ASP A 354 -12.64 10.41 20.10
CA ASP A 354 -12.38 8.99 19.84
C ASP A 354 -11.55 8.78 18.57
N LEU A 355 -11.38 9.78 17.69
CA LEU A 355 -10.42 9.74 16.58
C LEU A 355 -9.01 9.28 16.99
N LEU A 356 -8.60 9.49 18.24
CA LEU A 356 -7.31 9.04 18.78
C LEU A 356 -7.28 7.57 19.23
N ASP A 357 -8.43 6.90 19.29
CA ASP A 357 -8.54 5.50 19.67
C ASP A 357 -7.94 4.59 18.59
N ASP A 358 -7.03 3.71 19.00
CA ASP A 358 -6.32 2.81 18.10
C ASP A 358 -7.27 1.86 17.37
N ASP A 359 -8.39 1.45 18.01
CA ASP A 359 -9.35 0.51 17.43
C ASP A 359 -10.06 1.05 16.17
N LEU A 360 -10.08 2.38 16.00
CA LEU A 360 -10.73 3.00 14.85
C LEU A 360 -9.86 3.03 13.60
N TRP A 361 -8.53 3.06 13.73
CA TRP A 361 -7.66 3.34 12.59
C TRP A 361 -6.37 2.50 12.51
N VAL A 362 -5.99 1.77 13.56
CA VAL A 362 -4.76 0.97 13.55
C VAL A 362 -5.03 -0.42 12.97
N GLY A 363 -4.22 -0.80 11.98
CA GLY A 363 -4.27 -2.15 11.41
C GLY A 363 -3.71 -3.21 12.36
N MET A 364 -3.99 -4.48 12.08
CA MET A 364 -3.44 -5.57 12.88
C MET A 364 -1.90 -5.65 12.81
N GLY A 365 -1.29 -6.03 13.95
CA GLY A 365 0.15 -6.28 14.07
C GLY A 365 0.97 -5.07 14.52
N SER A 366 2.27 -5.26 14.73
CA SER A 366 3.16 -4.25 15.31
C SER A 366 3.44 -3.03 14.41
N HIS A 367 3.01 -3.06 13.15
CA HIS A 367 3.15 -1.97 12.18
C HIS A 367 1.79 -1.44 11.74
N GLY A 368 0.77 -1.58 12.59
CA GLY A 368 -0.61 -1.22 12.30
C GLY A 368 -0.81 0.23 11.89
N THR A 369 0.08 1.14 12.30
CA THR A 369 0.04 2.57 11.95
C THR A 369 0.63 2.88 10.57
N GLY A 370 1.38 1.94 9.99
CA GLY A 370 2.07 2.15 8.73
C GLY A 370 1.07 2.35 7.59
N ARG A 371 1.49 3.10 6.57
CA ARG A 371 0.69 3.46 5.39
C ARG A 371 -0.12 2.30 4.79
N PHE A 372 0.49 1.12 4.68
CA PHE A 372 -0.15 -0.04 4.05
C PHE A 372 -1.01 -0.90 5.01
N ARG A 373 -1.02 -0.59 6.32
CA ARG A 373 -1.70 -1.42 7.34
C ARG A 373 -2.86 -0.69 8.01
N ARG A 374 -2.75 0.61 8.28
CA ARG A 374 -3.76 1.40 9.01
C ARG A 374 -5.12 1.40 8.35
N THR A 375 -6.21 1.20 9.08
CA THR A 375 -7.58 1.11 8.55
C THR A 375 -8.26 2.45 8.27
N ALA A 376 -7.70 3.54 8.78
CA ALA A 376 -8.11 4.92 8.50
C ALA A 376 -6.92 5.86 8.76
N ASP A 377 -7.10 7.14 8.41
CA ASP A 377 -6.07 8.17 8.50
C ASP A 377 -6.18 9.04 9.77
N ASN A 378 -6.86 8.60 10.83
CA ASN A 378 -7.14 9.45 12.00
C ASN A 378 -5.85 10.07 12.60
N GLY A 379 -4.88 9.24 12.97
CA GLY A 379 -3.58 9.70 13.49
C GLY A 379 -2.82 10.59 12.50
N PRO A 380 -2.62 10.17 11.24
CA PRO A 380 -1.99 10.99 10.21
C PRO A 380 -2.66 12.36 9.97
N LEU A 381 -4.00 12.44 9.96
CA LEU A 381 -4.73 13.70 9.83
C LEU A 381 -4.42 14.64 11.01
N ILE A 382 -4.47 14.14 12.25
CA ILE A 382 -4.14 14.93 13.44
C ILE A 382 -2.71 15.45 13.37
N ALA A 383 -1.75 14.61 12.96
CA ALA A 383 -0.37 15.02 12.76
C ALA A 383 -0.23 16.07 11.65
N ALA A 384 -0.99 15.96 10.56
CA ALA A 384 -1.00 16.92 9.45
C ALA A 384 -1.58 18.28 9.86
N ILE A 385 -2.68 18.30 10.62
CA ILE A 385 -3.27 19.52 11.17
C ILE A 385 -2.28 20.22 12.11
N LEU A 386 -1.61 19.48 13.00
CA LEU A 386 -0.62 20.04 13.92
C LEU A 386 0.62 20.57 13.21
N ALA A 387 1.09 19.89 12.15
CA ALA A 387 2.19 20.38 11.34
C ALA A 387 1.86 21.71 10.65
N ASP A 388 0.66 21.81 10.05
CA ASP A 388 0.14 23.05 9.46
C ASP A 388 0.00 24.17 10.50
N LEU A 389 -0.60 23.86 11.66
CA LEU A 389 -0.68 24.79 12.78
C LEU A 389 0.68 25.17 13.36
N GLY A 390 1.71 24.35 13.23
CA GLY A 390 3.07 24.68 13.63
C GLY A 390 3.78 25.65 12.67
N GLY A 391 3.25 25.83 11.46
CA GLY A 391 3.99 26.46 10.34
C GLY A 391 5.08 25.55 9.76
N GLY A 392 5.00 24.25 10.04
CA GLY A 392 5.85 23.24 9.43
C GLY A 392 5.44 22.98 7.98
N GLN A 393 6.29 22.25 7.25
CA GLN A 393 5.87 21.69 5.97
C GLN A 393 4.71 20.72 6.23
N PRO A 394 3.63 20.74 5.42
CA PRO A 394 2.56 19.76 5.52
C PRO A 394 3.14 18.35 5.52
N VAL A 395 2.54 17.43 6.29
CA VAL A 395 2.86 16.00 6.17
C VAL A 395 2.82 15.63 4.70
N GLU A 396 3.94 15.12 4.18
CA GLU A 396 4.08 14.91 2.74
C GLU A 396 2.92 14.05 2.20
N PRO A 397 2.42 14.34 0.98
CA PRO A 397 1.49 13.46 0.28
C PRO A 397 1.98 12.01 0.14
N SER A 398 3.28 11.75 0.36
CA SER A 398 3.85 10.40 0.39
C SER A 398 3.33 9.54 1.55
N ASP A 399 2.91 10.15 2.66
CA ASP A 399 2.25 9.50 3.80
C ASP A 399 0.75 9.29 3.56
N SER A 400 0.14 9.96 2.58
CA SER A 400 -1.30 9.82 2.30
C SER A 400 -1.60 8.49 1.60
N VAL A 401 -2.76 7.94 1.94
CA VAL A 401 -3.29 6.73 1.33
C VAL A 401 -4.30 7.16 0.29
N VAL A 402 -4.17 6.63 -0.92
CA VAL A 402 -5.19 6.82 -1.96
C VAL A 402 -6.30 5.81 -1.69
N TRP A 403 -7.39 6.30 -1.13
CA TRP A 403 -8.57 5.49 -0.88
C TRP A 403 -9.38 5.33 -2.16
N ILE A 404 -9.92 4.13 -2.35
CA ILE A 404 -10.79 3.81 -3.49
C ILE A 404 -12.08 3.21 -2.94
N GLU A 405 -13.18 3.43 -3.63
CA GLU A 405 -14.37 2.59 -3.42
C GLU A 405 -14.06 1.22 -4.03
N SER A 406 -14.04 0.16 -3.22
CA SER A 406 -13.86 -1.19 -3.76
C SER A 406 -15.06 -1.51 -4.66
N PRO A 407 -14.85 -1.65 -5.98
CA PRO A 407 -15.97 -1.84 -6.87
C PRO A 407 -16.37 -3.32 -6.85
N LEU A 408 -17.64 -3.61 -6.55
CA LEU A 408 -18.22 -4.95 -6.69
C LEU A 408 -18.17 -5.45 -8.15
N ARG A 409 -17.91 -4.57 -9.12
CA ARG A 409 -17.82 -4.88 -10.56
C ARG A 409 -16.47 -4.44 -11.14
N PRO A 410 -15.88 -5.21 -12.06
CA PRO A 410 -14.67 -4.79 -12.77
C PRO A 410 -14.86 -3.45 -13.47
N ASP A 411 -13.93 -2.51 -13.27
CA ASP A 411 -13.92 -1.23 -13.98
C ASP A 411 -12.95 -1.26 -15.18
N ARG A 412 -12.93 -0.20 -15.98
CA ARG A 412 -12.03 -0.08 -17.14
C ARG A 412 -10.55 -0.19 -16.80
N HIS A 413 -10.16 0.08 -15.55
CA HIS A 413 -8.77 0.04 -15.12
C HIS A 413 -8.26 -1.40 -14.92
N TRP A 414 -9.16 -2.40 -14.82
CA TRP A 414 -8.78 -3.82 -14.87
C TRP A 414 -8.14 -4.19 -16.22
N LEU A 415 -8.65 -3.63 -17.32
CA LEU A 415 -8.08 -3.87 -18.65
C LEU A 415 -6.66 -3.29 -18.76
N LEU A 416 -6.44 -2.10 -18.20
CA LEU A 416 -5.10 -1.49 -18.14
C LEU A 416 -4.13 -2.35 -17.32
N ALA A 417 -4.58 -2.87 -16.18
CA ALA A 417 -3.79 -3.75 -15.32
C ALA A 417 -3.42 -5.07 -16.02
N LEU A 418 -4.35 -5.68 -16.76
CA LEU A 418 -4.16 -6.96 -17.42
C LEU A 418 -3.41 -6.82 -18.77
N LEU A 419 -3.34 -5.63 -19.36
CA LEU A 419 -2.73 -5.40 -20.67
C LEU A 419 -1.31 -5.99 -20.82
N PRO A 420 -0.36 -5.80 -19.87
CA PRO A 420 0.97 -6.41 -19.99
C PRO A 420 0.93 -7.93 -20.08
N SER A 421 0.05 -8.58 -19.31
CA SER A 421 -0.10 -10.04 -19.32
C SER A 421 -0.70 -10.55 -20.63
N LEU A 422 -1.70 -9.84 -21.16
CA LEU A 422 -2.34 -10.17 -22.44
C LEU A 422 -1.36 -9.99 -23.61
N LEU A 423 -0.52 -8.95 -23.59
CA LEU A 423 0.53 -8.74 -24.59
C LEU A 423 1.57 -9.86 -24.58
N LEU A 424 1.99 -10.33 -23.40
CA LEU A 424 2.91 -11.47 -23.27
C LEU A 424 2.30 -12.77 -23.82
N LEU A 425 1.03 -13.04 -23.50
CA LEU A 425 0.29 -14.19 -24.04
C LEU A 425 0.17 -14.11 -25.56
N ALA A 426 -0.22 -12.94 -26.10
CA ALA A 426 -0.35 -12.71 -27.54
C ALA A 426 0.99 -12.87 -28.25
N ALA A 427 2.08 -12.33 -27.69
CA ALA A 427 3.43 -12.50 -28.21
C ALA A 427 3.83 -13.99 -28.27
N GLY A 428 3.54 -14.76 -27.22
CA GLY A 428 3.75 -16.20 -27.19
C GLY A 428 3.02 -16.94 -28.32
N LEU A 429 1.74 -16.61 -28.53
CA LEU A 429 0.90 -17.20 -29.58
C LEU A 429 1.40 -16.83 -31.00
N VAL A 430 1.72 -15.55 -31.25
CA VAL A 430 2.19 -15.07 -32.55
C VAL A 430 3.55 -15.66 -32.89
N MET A 431 4.50 -15.66 -31.95
CA MET A 431 5.82 -16.27 -32.15
C MET A 431 5.71 -17.79 -32.35
N GLY A 432 4.79 -18.45 -31.65
CA GLY A 432 4.51 -19.88 -31.81
C GLY A 432 3.98 -20.19 -33.22
N ARG A 433 2.98 -19.43 -33.70
CA ARG A 433 2.44 -19.58 -35.05
C ARG A 433 3.48 -19.33 -36.14
N ARG A 434 4.29 -18.27 -36.02
CA ARG A 434 5.37 -17.98 -36.98
C ARG A 434 6.44 -19.08 -37.01
N GLY A 435 6.78 -19.66 -35.84
CA GLY A 435 7.68 -20.81 -35.75
C GLY A 435 7.14 -22.05 -36.45
N ILE A 436 5.84 -22.34 -36.32
CA ILE A 436 5.17 -23.44 -37.02
C ILE A 436 5.16 -23.19 -38.52
N HIS A 437 4.75 -21.99 -38.97
CA HIS A 437 4.72 -21.65 -40.40
C HIS A 437 6.12 -21.71 -41.03
N ALA A 438 7.16 -21.21 -40.38
CA ALA A 438 8.53 -21.30 -40.87
C ALA A 438 9.04 -22.75 -40.95
N ALA A 439 8.69 -23.60 -39.98
CA ALA A 439 9.02 -25.03 -39.99
C ALA A 439 8.27 -25.82 -41.07
N VAL A 440 7.02 -25.43 -41.39
CA VAL A 440 6.23 -26.03 -42.47
C VAL A 440 6.77 -25.63 -43.85
N VAL A 441 7.12 -24.36 -44.05
CA VAL A 441 7.67 -23.85 -45.32
C VAL A 441 9.07 -24.43 -45.60
N THR A 442 9.92 -24.58 -44.58
CA THR A 442 11.24 -25.21 -44.74
C THR A 442 11.15 -26.73 -44.99
N LYS A 443 10.13 -27.41 -44.47
CA LYS A 443 9.88 -28.81 -44.84
C LYS A 443 9.32 -28.96 -46.24
N SER A 444 8.45 -28.06 -46.71
CA SER A 444 7.91 -28.15 -48.08
C SER A 444 8.94 -27.83 -49.16
N SER A 445 9.96 -27.01 -48.87
CA SER A 445 11.05 -26.74 -49.81
C SER A 445 12.08 -27.87 -49.92
N GLN A 446 12.12 -28.80 -48.97
CA GLN A 446 12.97 -30.00 -49.04
C GLN A 446 12.32 -31.18 -49.79
N THR A 447 11.01 -31.14 -50.08
CA THR A 447 10.29 -32.24 -50.73
C THR A 447 10.21 -32.14 -52.26
N TYR A 448 10.80 -31.12 -52.89
CA TYR A 448 10.97 -31.10 -54.35
C TYR A 448 12.29 -31.78 -54.71
N PRO A 449 12.29 -32.98 -55.35
CA PRO A 449 13.51 -33.54 -55.89
C PRO A 449 14.02 -32.61 -56.98
N GLN A 450 15.25 -32.11 -56.82
CA GLN A 450 15.95 -31.43 -57.91
C GLN A 450 16.04 -32.41 -59.09
N ALA A 451 15.40 -32.05 -60.21
CA ALA A 451 15.44 -32.82 -61.43
C ALA A 451 16.91 -32.94 -61.90
N MET A 452 17.44 -34.15 -61.82
CA MET A 452 18.77 -34.52 -62.30
C MET A 452 18.77 -34.40 -63.83
N HIS A 453 19.34 -33.32 -64.37
CA HIS A 453 19.69 -33.23 -65.78
C HIS A 453 20.75 -34.31 -66.11
N ARG A 454 20.30 -35.46 -66.64
CA ARG A 454 21.19 -36.42 -67.32
C ARG A 454 21.10 -36.18 -68.83
N TYR A 455 22.13 -35.52 -69.32
CA TYR A 455 22.54 -35.48 -70.72
C TYR A 455 22.74 -36.93 -71.22
N LYS A 456 22.14 -37.31 -72.35
CA LYS A 456 22.37 -38.61 -73.00
C LYS A 456 22.70 -38.37 -74.47
N GLU A 457 23.99 -38.34 -74.77
CA GLU A 457 24.54 -38.45 -76.11
C GLU A 457 24.11 -39.79 -76.74
N ARG A 458 23.60 -39.75 -77.97
CA ARG A 458 23.37 -40.94 -78.80
C ARG A 458 24.37 -40.93 -79.94
N THR A 459 25.31 -41.86 -79.87
CA THR A 459 26.29 -42.21 -80.89
C THR A 459 25.63 -43.04 -81.99
N VAL A 460 26.04 -42.76 -83.23
CA VAL A 460 25.67 -43.43 -84.48
C VAL A 460 26.37 -44.79 -84.60
N ALA A 461 25.63 -45.83 -84.99
CA ALA A 461 26.15 -47.10 -85.54
C ALA A 461 25.08 -47.61 -86.51
N ASP A 462 25.24 -47.42 -87.82
CA ASP A 462 25.96 -48.28 -88.77
C ASP A 462 25.42 -49.72 -88.80
N PHE A 463 24.56 -50.00 -89.79
CA PHE A 463 24.04 -51.32 -90.12
C PHE A 463 24.39 -51.61 -91.59
N ARG A 464 25.44 -52.41 -91.79
CA ARG A 464 25.80 -53.01 -93.09
C ARG A 464 25.97 -54.52 -92.94
N HIS A 465 25.13 -55.24 -93.68
CA HIS A 465 25.41 -56.48 -94.44
C HIS A 465 25.73 -57.81 -93.71
N ARG A 466 24.90 -58.86 -93.94
CA ARG A 466 25.03 -59.96 -94.94
C ARG A 466 23.95 -61.05 -94.70
N ARG A 467 23.23 -61.46 -95.77
CA ARG A 467 23.21 -62.79 -96.43
C ARG A 467 22.88 -63.99 -95.51
N GLU A 468 21.73 -64.61 -95.76
CA GLU A 468 21.59 -65.88 -96.51
C GLU A 468 20.23 -65.89 -97.22
#